data_AF-A0A377Z355-F1
#
_entry.id   AF-A0A377Z355-F1
#
_cell.length_a   1.000
_cell.length_b   1.000
_cell.length_c   1.000
_cell.angle_alpha   90.00
_cell.angle_beta   90.00
_cell.angle_gamma   90.00
#
_symmetry.space_group_name_H-M   'P 1'
#
loop_
_entity.id
_entity.type
_entity.pdbx_description
1 polymer ?
#
loop_
_entity_poly.entity_id
_entity_poly.type
_entity_poly.pdbx_seq_one_letter_code
_entity_poly.pdbx_strand_id
1 'polypeptide(L)'
;MENVVTKTLHKARVVPVISTKGGEGKSTQSANLSGFLADAGKKVLLIDGDHSQPTASSIFSLEYEAPNGLYELLMKTVDLAQADQIISRSVINNLDIIVSNDPHDRLSSAMLHAPDGRMRLRNVLQHPLFQKLRRHHHRLQRRSVHHAGAYPIGQLLIRRWCH
;
A
#
# COMPACT_ATOMS: atom_id res chain seq x y z
N MET A 1 15.25 15.34 34.93
CA MET A 1 15.49 15.87 33.56
C MET A 1 15.19 14.74 32.59
N GLU A 2 14.04 14.79 31.93
CA GLU A 2 13.59 13.72 31.02
C GLU A 2 14.40 13.75 29.71
N ASN A 3 14.93 12.59 29.32
CA ASN A 3 15.57 12.39 28.03
C ASN A 3 14.50 12.39 26.93
N VAL A 4 14.38 13.52 26.24
CA VAL A 4 13.62 13.63 24.99
C VAL A 4 14.38 12.88 23.90
N VAL A 5 14.05 11.60 23.71
CA VAL A 5 14.46 10.85 22.51
C VAL A 5 13.82 11.55 21.31
N THR A 6 14.59 12.35 20.59
CA THR A 6 14.18 12.97 19.33
C THR A 6 13.82 11.86 18.34
N LYS A 7 12.52 11.65 18.13
CA LYS A 7 11.98 10.70 17.17
C LYS A 7 12.31 11.21 15.77
N THR A 8 13.39 10.73 15.16
CA THR A 8 13.71 11.06 13.77
C THR A 8 12.57 10.59 12.85
N LEU A 9 11.80 11.53 12.31
CA LEU A 9 10.78 11.27 11.31
C LEU A 9 11.49 10.87 10.01
N HIS A 10 11.56 9.57 9.72
CA HIS A 10 11.99 9.12 8.42
C HIS A 10 10.86 9.33 7.42
N LYS A 11 11.09 10.24 6.46
CA LYS A 11 10.17 10.49 5.34
C LYS A 11 9.88 9.17 4.61
N ALA A 12 8.60 8.88 4.39
CA ALA A 12 8.18 7.74 3.58
C ALA A 12 8.80 7.86 2.18
N ARG A 13 9.44 6.78 1.72
CA ARG A 13 9.99 6.69 0.36
C ARG A 13 8.86 6.27 -0.57
N VAL A 14 8.45 7.16 -1.46
CA VAL A 14 7.47 6.86 -2.51
C VAL A 14 8.20 6.27 -3.70
N VAL A 15 7.86 5.04 -4.07
CA VAL A 15 8.42 4.36 -5.25
C VAL A 15 7.28 4.22 -6.27
N PRO A 16 7.18 5.11 -7.27
CA PRO A 16 6.18 4.96 -8.31
C PRO A 16 6.54 3.80 -9.23
N VAL A 17 5.61 2.88 -9.46
CA VAL A 17 5.72 1.85 -10.51
C VAL A 17 4.77 2.25 -11.63
N ILE A 18 5.34 2.63 -12.77
CA ILE A 18 4.60 3.12 -13.94
C ILE A 18 5.05 2.29 -15.15
N SER A 19 4.13 1.93 -16.03
CA SER A 19 4.44 1.46 -17.37
C SER A 19 3.36 1.90 -18.35
N THR A 20 3.78 2.03 -19.59
CA THR A 20 3.10 2.79 -20.64
C THR A 20 2.20 1.93 -21.52
N LYS A 21 2.12 0.61 -21.29
CA LYS A 21 1.23 -0.30 -22.03
C LYS A 21 0.35 -1.13 -21.08
N GLY A 22 -0.92 -1.32 -21.40
CA GLY A 22 -1.80 -2.23 -20.65
C GLY A 22 -1.30 -3.68 -20.69
N GLY A 23 -1.51 -4.45 -19.62
CA GLY A 23 -1.23 -5.91 -19.62
C GLY A 23 0.22 -6.36 -19.36
N GLU A 24 1.19 -5.46 -19.14
CA GLU A 24 2.60 -5.83 -18.89
C GLU A 24 2.89 -6.43 -17.49
N GLY A 25 1.86 -6.73 -16.69
CA GLY A 25 2.03 -7.30 -15.36
C GLY A 25 2.58 -6.33 -14.30
N LYS A 26 2.56 -5.01 -14.54
CA LYS A 26 2.96 -3.96 -13.58
C LYS A 26 2.35 -4.14 -12.20
N SER A 27 1.03 -4.34 -12.16
CA SER A 27 0.27 -4.43 -10.92
C SER A 27 0.71 -5.66 -10.13
N THR A 28 0.95 -6.77 -10.83
CA THR A 28 1.55 -7.99 -10.27
C THR A 28 2.99 -7.77 -9.78
N GLN A 29 3.83 -7.09 -10.56
CA GLN A 29 5.21 -6.77 -10.15
C GLN A 29 5.25 -5.84 -8.94
N SER A 30 4.35 -4.85 -8.89
CA SER A 30 4.21 -3.91 -7.79
C SER A 30 3.75 -4.61 -6.52
N ALA A 31 2.77 -5.51 -6.64
CA ALA A 31 2.31 -6.36 -5.55
C ALA A 31 3.46 -7.25 -5.04
N ASN A 32 4.15 -7.98 -5.92
CA ASN A 32 5.26 -8.85 -5.54
C ASN A 32 6.41 -8.08 -4.88
N LEU A 33 6.81 -6.93 -5.44
CA LEU A 33 7.82 -6.06 -4.83
C LEU A 33 7.39 -5.58 -3.44
N SER A 34 6.10 -5.24 -3.28
CA SER A 34 5.54 -4.83 -1.99
C SER A 34 5.59 -5.95 -0.97
N GLY A 35 5.23 -7.18 -1.36
CA GLY A 35 5.36 -8.38 -0.54
C GLY A 35 6.81 -8.64 -0.12
N PHE A 36 7.75 -8.60 -1.06
CA PHE A 36 9.17 -8.82 -0.74
C PHE A 36 9.75 -7.76 0.19
N LEU A 37 9.37 -6.49 0.01
CA LEU A 37 9.79 -5.41 0.92
C LEU A 37 9.19 -5.61 2.32
N ALA A 38 7.93 -6.04 2.40
CA ALA A 38 7.25 -6.34 3.66
C ALA A 38 7.91 -7.50 4.42
N ASP A 39 8.25 -8.57 3.70
CA ASP A 39 8.98 -9.74 4.24
C ASP A 39 10.41 -9.39 4.65
N ALA A 40 11.06 -8.45 3.96
CA ALA A 40 12.34 -7.86 4.37
C ALA A 40 12.21 -6.91 5.59
N GLY A 41 11.05 -6.88 6.25
CA GLY A 41 10.77 -6.10 7.46
C GLY A 41 10.54 -4.61 7.21
N LYS A 42 10.31 -4.19 5.95
CA LYS A 42 9.94 -2.80 5.64
C LYS A 42 8.45 -2.63 5.80
N LYS A 43 8.02 -1.45 6.27
CA LYS A 43 6.59 -1.09 6.20
C LYS A 43 6.27 -0.57 4.82
N VAL A 44 5.28 -1.18 4.21
CA VAL A 44 4.88 -0.92 2.85
C VAL A 44 3.40 -0.54 2.85
N LEU A 45 3.09 0.54 2.16
CA LEU A 45 1.73 0.89 1.78
C LEU A 45 1.65 0.76 0.26
N LEU A 46 0.94 -0.26 -0.21
CA LEU A 46 0.66 -0.43 -1.63
C LEU A 46 -0.54 0.44 -2.00
N ILE A 47 -0.38 1.28 -3.02
CA ILE A 47 -1.46 2.07 -3.61
C ILE A 47 -1.55 1.63 -5.07
N ASP A 48 -2.63 0.95 -5.42
CA ASP A 48 -2.90 0.60 -6.81
C ASP A 48 -3.57 1.80 -7.48
N GLY A 49 -2.96 2.33 -8.54
CA GLY A 49 -3.46 3.49 -9.28
C GLY A 49 -4.35 3.12 -10.47
N ASP A 50 -4.52 1.82 -10.75
CA ASP A 50 -5.33 1.33 -11.85
C ASP A 50 -6.74 1.01 -11.36
N HIS A 51 -7.67 1.96 -11.51
CA HIS A 51 -9.08 1.76 -11.20
C HIS A 51 -9.79 0.86 -12.22
N SER A 52 -9.28 0.79 -13.45
CA SER A 52 -9.91 0.01 -14.52
C SER A 52 -9.70 -1.49 -14.37
N GLN A 53 -8.58 -1.89 -13.74
CA GLN A 53 -8.25 -3.28 -13.40
C GLN A 53 -7.48 -3.34 -12.07
N PRO A 54 -8.15 -3.29 -10.91
CA PRO A 54 -7.53 -3.26 -9.58
C PRO A 54 -6.87 -4.60 -9.23
N THR A 55 -5.72 -4.85 -9.85
CA THR A 55 -5.03 -6.14 -9.85
C THR A 55 -4.00 -6.21 -8.72
N ALA A 56 -3.35 -5.10 -8.37
CA ALA A 56 -2.33 -5.13 -7.32
C ALA A 56 -2.97 -5.25 -5.93
N SER A 57 -4.08 -4.55 -5.70
CA SER A 57 -4.80 -4.59 -4.42
C SER A 57 -5.59 -5.88 -4.19
N SER A 58 -5.91 -6.65 -5.25
CA SER A 58 -6.64 -7.92 -5.16
C SER A 58 -5.75 -9.16 -5.00
N ILE A 59 -4.43 -9.03 -5.22
CA ILE A 59 -3.47 -10.14 -5.05
C ILE A 59 -3.36 -10.60 -3.60
N PHE A 60 -3.55 -9.69 -2.65
CA PHE A 60 -3.43 -9.99 -1.23
C PHE A 60 -4.81 -10.07 -0.57
N SER A 61 -5.06 -11.14 0.17
CA SER A 61 -6.23 -11.21 1.05
C SER A 61 -6.16 -10.14 2.13
N LEU A 62 -7.31 -9.56 2.48
CA LEU A 62 -7.42 -8.53 3.52
C LEU A 62 -7.92 -9.16 4.83
N GLU A 63 -7.25 -8.85 5.94
CA GLU A 63 -7.79 -9.08 7.29
C GLU A 63 -8.86 -8.03 7.63
N TYR A 64 -8.73 -6.85 7.03
CA TYR A 64 -9.65 -5.73 7.19
C TYR A 64 -9.64 -4.89 5.90
N GLU A 65 -10.81 -4.64 5.37
CA GLU A 65 -11.02 -3.74 4.24
C GLU A 65 -11.58 -2.42 4.74
N ALA A 66 -10.89 -1.33 4.43
CA ALA A 66 -11.36 0.02 4.69
C ALA A 66 -12.56 0.35 3.79
N PRO A 67 -13.54 1.14 4.28
CA PRO A 67 -14.73 1.48 3.50
C PRO A 67 -14.45 2.45 2.33
N ASN A 68 -13.28 3.08 2.28
CA ASN A 68 -12.89 4.01 1.21
C ASN A 68 -11.57 3.56 0.56
N GLY A 69 -11.32 4.02 -0.66
CA GLY A 69 -10.14 3.67 -1.46
C GLY A 69 -9.55 4.85 -2.21
N LEU A 70 -8.88 4.54 -3.34
CA LEU A 70 -8.21 5.51 -4.18
C LEU A 70 -9.11 6.68 -4.62
N TYR A 71 -10.38 6.42 -4.93
CA TYR A 71 -11.32 7.46 -5.36
C TYR A 71 -11.50 8.51 -4.28
N GLU A 72 -11.88 8.13 -3.06
CA GLU A 72 -12.14 9.07 -1.98
C GLU A 72 -10.86 9.78 -1.51
N LEU A 73 -9.72 9.07 -1.56
CA LEU A 73 -8.41 9.66 -1.30
C LEU A 73 -8.11 10.81 -2.27
N LEU A 74 -8.32 10.58 -3.57
CA LEU A 74 -8.06 11.59 -4.60
C LEU A 74 -9.12 12.68 -4.60
N MET A 75 -10.39 12.35 -4.37
CA MET A 75 -11.46 13.34 -4.23
C MET A 75 -11.37 14.16 -2.95
N LYS A 76 -10.51 13.76 -2.00
CA LYS A 76 -10.37 14.40 -0.68
C LYS A 76 -11.69 14.38 0.09
N THR A 77 -12.46 13.30 -0.05
CA THR A 77 -13.78 13.11 0.60
C THR A 77 -13.70 12.23 1.85
N VAL A 78 -12.54 11.63 2.12
CA VAL A 78 -12.29 10.81 3.32
C VAL A 78 -11.52 11.60 4.38
N ASP A 79 -11.87 11.40 5.65
CA ASP A 79 -11.14 11.97 6.78
C ASP A 79 -9.84 11.18 7.07
N LEU A 80 -8.70 11.76 6.71
CA LEU A 80 -7.38 11.17 6.92
C LEU A 80 -6.89 11.21 8.38
N ALA A 81 -7.66 11.80 9.31
CA ALA A 81 -7.42 11.62 10.74
C ALA A 81 -7.77 10.20 11.19
N GLN A 82 -8.67 9.51 10.47
CA GLN A 82 -9.09 8.14 10.74
C GLN A 82 -8.46 7.18 9.72
N ALA A 83 -7.28 6.66 10.05
CA ALA A 83 -6.52 5.77 9.15
C ALA A 83 -7.33 4.56 8.65
N ASP A 84 -8.13 3.96 9.53
CA ASP A 84 -8.94 2.77 9.22
C ASP A 84 -10.05 3.07 8.20
N GLN A 85 -10.38 4.34 7.94
CA GLN A 85 -11.34 4.70 6.89
C GLN A 85 -10.75 4.53 5.48
N ILE A 86 -9.43 4.47 5.32
CA ILE A 86 -8.77 4.51 4.01
C ILE A 86 -7.65 3.47 3.82
N ILE A 87 -7.10 2.93 4.91
CA ILE A 87 -6.01 1.95 4.86
C ILE A 87 -6.57 0.56 5.22
N SER A 88 -6.62 -0.31 4.22
CA SER A 88 -6.92 -1.75 4.38
C SER A 88 -5.68 -2.50 4.90
N ARG A 89 -5.92 -3.50 5.76
CA ARG A 89 -4.86 -4.36 6.31
C ARG A 89 -4.84 -5.69 5.57
N SER A 90 -3.72 -6.02 4.96
CA SER A 90 -3.53 -7.33 4.33
C SER A 90 -3.20 -8.42 5.36
N VAL A 91 -3.31 -9.68 4.95
CA VAL A 91 -2.81 -10.83 5.73
C VAL A 91 -1.28 -10.88 5.82
N ILE A 92 -0.57 -10.07 5.03
CA ILE A 92 0.89 -9.99 5.03
C ILE A 92 1.33 -8.94 6.05
N ASN A 93 2.15 -9.37 7.03
CA ASN A 93 2.69 -8.46 8.03
C ASN A 93 3.51 -7.33 7.38
N ASN A 94 3.39 -6.12 7.89
CA ASN A 94 4.03 -4.90 7.37
C ASN A 94 3.54 -4.42 5.98
N LEU A 95 2.52 -5.05 5.40
CA LEU A 95 1.92 -4.64 4.14
C LEU A 95 0.48 -4.16 4.35
N ASP A 96 0.29 -2.85 4.21
CA ASP A 96 -1.02 -2.21 4.15
C ASP A 96 -1.35 -1.83 2.71
N ILE A 97 -2.64 -1.65 2.41
CA ILE A 97 -3.13 -1.41 1.04
C ILE A 97 -4.15 -0.29 1.04
N ILE A 98 -4.03 0.67 0.12
CA ILE A 98 -5.17 1.50 -0.31
C ILE A 98 -5.76 0.81 -1.53
N VAL A 99 -6.98 0.31 -1.39
CA VAL A 99 -7.67 -0.41 -2.46
C VAL A 99 -7.96 0.53 -3.61
N SER A 100 -7.71 0.06 -4.84
CA SER A 100 -8.15 0.78 -6.03
C SER A 100 -9.65 0.56 -6.20
N ASN A 101 -10.41 1.65 -6.12
CA ASN A 101 -11.84 1.68 -6.33
C ASN A 101 -12.22 2.83 -7.27
N ASP A 102 -13.35 2.67 -7.95
CA ASP A 102 -14.02 3.74 -8.67
C ASP A 102 -15.52 3.39 -8.78
N PRO A 103 -16.29 3.61 -7.71
CA PRO A 103 -17.66 3.09 -7.60
C PRO A 103 -18.61 3.59 -8.70
N HIS A 104 -18.24 4.62 -9.46
CA HIS A 104 -19.08 5.23 -10.49
C HIS A 104 -18.36 5.44 -11.83
N ASP A 105 -17.18 4.85 -12.05
CA ASP A 105 -16.33 5.11 -13.23
C ASP A 105 -16.04 6.61 -13.46
N ARG A 106 -15.90 7.35 -12.36
CA ARG A 106 -15.73 8.82 -12.34
C ARG A 106 -14.32 9.26 -12.05
N LEU A 107 -13.41 8.37 -11.69
CA LEU A 107 -12.08 8.78 -11.27
C LEU A 107 -11.33 9.48 -12.40
N SER A 108 -11.36 8.90 -13.61
CA SER A 108 -10.71 9.47 -14.79
C SER A 108 -11.25 10.85 -15.14
N SER A 109 -12.58 11.01 -15.18
CA SER A 109 -13.21 12.30 -15.49
C SER A 109 -12.97 13.32 -14.39
N ALA A 110 -13.05 12.93 -13.11
CA ALA A 110 -12.77 13.80 -11.98
C ALA A 110 -11.31 14.28 -11.95
N MET A 111 -10.35 13.43 -12.31
CA MET A 111 -8.93 13.81 -12.42
C MET A 111 -8.66 14.78 -13.56
N LEU A 112 -9.35 14.66 -14.70
CA LEU A 112 -9.21 15.59 -15.82
C LEU A 112 -9.69 17.01 -15.48
N HIS A 113 -10.76 17.13 -14.69
CA HIS A 113 -11.34 18.41 -14.32
C HIS A 113 -10.79 18.98 -13.00
N ALA A 114 -9.97 18.21 -12.28
CA ALA A 114 -9.32 18.68 -11.06
C ALA A 114 -8.13 19.62 -11.40
N PRO A 115 -8.09 20.85 -10.87
CA PRO A 115 -7.01 21.81 -11.13
C PRO A 115 -5.59 21.27 -10.79
N ASP A 116 -5.49 20.43 -9.77
CA ASP A 116 -4.27 19.78 -9.32
C ASP A 116 -4.18 18.29 -9.74
N GLY A 117 -5.02 17.81 -10.67
CA GLY A 117 -5.19 16.38 -10.98
C GLY A 117 -3.89 15.59 -11.13
N ARG A 118 -2.94 16.10 -11.93
CA ARG A 118 -1.61 15.46 -12.15
C ARG A 118 -0.73 15.37 -10.91
N MET A 119 -0.94 16.27 -9.95
CA MET A 119 -0.15 16.38 -8.70
C MET A 119 -0.92 15.91 -7.47
N ARG A 120 -2.19 15.54 -7.64
CA ARG A 120 -3.13 15.32 -6.55
C ARG A 120 -2.71 14.20 -5.63
N LEU A 121 -2.34 13.03 -6.18
CA LEU A 121 -1.81 11.92 -5.38
C LEU A 121 -0.58 12.34 -4.59
N ARG A 122 0.39 13.00 -5.24
CA ARG A 122 1.60 13.49 -4.57
C ARG A 122 1.29 14.46 -3.42
N ASN A 123 0.31 15.35 -3.62
CA ASN A 123 -0.11 16.33 -2.62
C ASN A 123 -0.78 15.63 -1.43
N VAL A 124 -1.68 14.68 -1.69
CA VAL A 124 -2.35 13.91 -0.64
C VAL A 124 -1.35 13.06 0.16
N LEU A 125 -0.34 12.49 -0.50
CA LEU A 125 0.73 11.74 0.16
C LEU A 125 1.66 12.61 1.03
N GLN A 126 1.55 13.95 0.98
CA GLN A 126 2.21 14.82 1.97
C GLN A 126 1.49 14.81 3.33
N HIS A 127 0.29 14.25 3.45
CA HIS A 127 -0.44 14.20 4.72
C HIS A 127 0.35 13.42 5.79
N PRO A 128 0.38 13.87 7.07
CA PRO A 128 1.13 13.21 8.14
C PRO A 128 0.79 11.73 8.34
N LEU A 129 -0.41 11.29 7.98
CA LEU A 129 -0.82 9.88 7.97
C LEU A 129 0.21 9.01 7.23
N PHE A 130 0.60 9.42 6.02
CA PHE A 130 1.49 8.66 5.14
C PHE A 130 2.97 8.85 5.48
N GLN A 131 3.31 9.93 6.20
CA GLN A 131 4.67 10.16 6.67
C GLN A 131 5.00 9.35 7.92
N LYS A 132 3.98 9.00 8.71
CA LYS A 132 4.15 8.41 10.05
C LYS A 132 4.06 6.89 10.08
N LEU A 133 4.07 6.15 8.96
CA LEU A 133 3.91 4.68 8.87
C LEU A 133 4.38 3.97 10.15
N ARG A 134 3.42 3.78 11.07
CA ARG A 134 3.68 3.74 12.52
C ARG A 134 4.59 2.59 12.83
N ARG A 135 5.66 2.79 13.61
CA ARG A 135 6.28 1.70 14.39
C ARG A 135 5.24 1.24 15.42
N HIS A 136 4.29 0.39 15.02
CA HIS A 136 3.68 -0.53 15.96
C HIS A 136 4.72 -1.61 16.28
N HIS A 137 5.71 -1.24 17.09
CA HIS A 137 6.46 -2.21 17.88
C HIS A 137 5.54 -2.61 19.02
N HIS A 138 4.72 -3.63 18.77
CA HIS A 138 4.24 -4.63 19.73
C HIS A 138 3.13 -5.45 19.06
N ARG A 139 3.52 -6.45 18.25
CA ARG A 139 2.74 -7.68 18.14
C ARG A 139 3.55 -8.74 18.89
N LEU A 140 3.33 -8.83 20.20
CA LEU A 140 3.66 -10.04 20.95
C LEU A 140 2.72 -11.13 20.45
N GLN A 141 3.15 -11.87 19.43
CA GLN A 141 2.60 -13.18 19.09
C GLN A 141 3.77 -14.15 19.13
N ARG A 142 4.09 -14.62 20.35
CA ARG A 142 4.69 -15.94 20.52
C ARG A 142 3.70 -16.95 19.95
N ARG A 143 3.83 -17.30 18.67
CA ARG A 143 3.38 -18.59 18.15
C ARG A 143 4.42 -19.07 17.15
N SER A 144 5.22 -20.03 17.61
CA SER A 144 5.98 -20.93 16.76
C SER A 144 5.00 -21.64 15.84
N VAL A 145 5.01 -21.29 14.55
CA VAL A 145 4.47 -22.19 13.52
C VAL A 145 5.21 -21.94 12.22
N HIS A 146 5.88 -22.97 11.72
CA HIS A 146 6.28 -23.10 10.33
C HIS A 146 5.09 -22.77 9.43
N HIS A 147 5.15 -21.69 8.65
CA HIS A 147 4.26 -21.49 7.51
C HIS A 147 5.10 -21.04 6.31
N ALA A 148 5.30 -21.97 5.39
CA ALA A 148 5.65 -21.66 4.02
C ALA A 148 4.42 -20.97 3.39
N GLY A 149 4.40 -19.64 3.40
CA GLY A 149 3.42 -18.86 2.64
C GLY A 149 3.83 -18.88 1.17
N ALA A 150 3.11 -19.66 0.37
CA ALA A 150 3.19 -19.56 -1.08
C ALA A 150 2.56 -18.23 -1.51
N TYR A 151 3.31 -17.38 -2.22
CA TYR A 151 2.75 -16.21 -2.89
C TYR A 151 1.76 -16.70 -3.95
N PRO A 152 0.51 -16.20 -3.99
CA PRO A 152 -0.39 -16.52 -5.07
C PRO A 152 0.18 -15.91 -6.36
N ILE A 153 0.06 -16.68 -7.43
CA ILE A 153 0.55 -16.44 -8.80
C ILE A 153 1.99 -16.93 -9.01
N GLY A 154 2.09 -18.20 -9.38
CA GLY A 154 3.35 -18.92 -9.58
C GLY A 154 4.32 -18.20 -10.51
N GLN A 155 5.49 -17.85 -9.95
CA GLN A 155 6.85 -18.02 -10.49
C GLN A 155 7.80 -17.16 -9.65
N LEU A 156 8.51 -17.80 -8.71
CA LEU A 156 9.98 -17.73 -8.56
C LEU A 156 10.40 -18.55 -7.33
N LEU A 157 10.33 -19.87 -7.46
CA LEU A 157 11.16 -20.76 -6.67
C LEU A 157 12.59 -20.68 -7.24
N ILE A 158 13.36 -19.67 -6.84
CA ILE A 158 14.82 -19.81 -6.75
C ILE A 158 15.15 -19.83 -5.27
N ARG A 159 14.91 -21.00 -4.66
CA ARG A 159 15.80 -21.47 -3.60
C ARG A 159 17.10 -21.89 -4.28
N ARG A 160 18.16 -21.10 -4.14
CA ARG A 160 19.52 -21.65 -4.16
C ARG A 160 20.22 -21.26 -2.86
N TRP A 161 20.37 -22.30 -2.05
CA TRP A 161 21.38 -22.58 -1.04
C TRP A 161 22.45 -21.50 -0.81
N CYS A 162 22.55 -21.05 0.44
CA CYS A 162 23.84 -20.65 1.01
C CYS A 162 24.77 -21.87 1.06
N HIS A 163 26.07 -21.63 0.87
CA HIS A 163 27.13 -22.53 1.32
C HIS A 163 27.09 -22.72 2.83
#